data_AF-A0A537KWL1-F1
#
_entry.id   AF-A0A537KWL1-F1
#
_cell.length_a   1.000
_cell.length_b   1.000
_cell.length_c   1.000
_cell.angle_alpha   90.00
_cell.angle_beta   90.00
_cell.angle_gamma   90.00
#
_symmetry.space_group_name_H-M   'P 1'
#
loop_
_entity.id
_entity.type
_entity.pdbx_description
1 polymer ?
#
loop_
_entity_poly.entity_id
_entity_poly.type
_entity_poly.pdbx_seq_one_letter_code
_entity_poly.pdbx_strand_id
1 'polypeptide(L)'
;MWHLYGGVIRELDGQGFTRYEAGFAQMDLAVGVEGGSFFAGQKTPEEMTARELHQYVSLFGRGPGNARFAVEYYRKFAVPFASAIFALLAAPLGARAAQGGRFVGVGLSIAVLFVYYVLMSIFKAMGTIGGLDPFLAAWAPNLCYGLAGITLWAREDGWLLQRLAPGAATNVPS
;
A
#
# COMPACT_ATOMS: atom_id res chain seq x y z
N MET A 1 -29.32 17.50 1.22
CA MET A 1 -30.09 18.26 2.22
C MET A 1 -30.61 17.25 3.22
N TRP A 2 -30.28 17.42 4.50
CA TRP A 2 -30.68 16.48 5.55
C TRP A 2 -31.86 17.05 6.33
N HIS A 3 -32.89 16.24 6.57
CA HIS A 3 -34.08 16.63 7.34
C HIS A 3 -34.04 15.90 8.69
N LEU A 4 -33.83 16.65 9.77
CA LEU A 4 -33.83 16.16 11.14
C LEU A 4 -35.20 16.39 11.77
N TYR A 5 -35.75 15.42 12.48
CA TYR A 5 -37.07 15.54 13.11
C TYR A 5 -36.96 15.37 14.63
N GLY A 6 -37.65 16.22 15.40
CA GLY A 6 -37.83 16.07 16.85
C GLY A 6 -36.55 16.13 17.69
N GLY A 7 -35.58 16.97 17.31
CA GLY A 7 -34.31 17.08 18.04
C GLY A 7 -34.27 18.28 18.99
N VAL A 8 -33.18 18.37 19.76
CA VAL A 8 -32.97 19.45 20.72
C VAL A 8 -31.55 19.99 20.54
N ILE A 9 -31.43 21.32 20.39
CA ILE A 9 -30.15 22.01 20.36
C ILE A 9 -29.86 22.52 21.77
N ARG A 10 -28.68 22.16 22.29
CA ARG A 10 -28.18 22.61 23.60
C ARG A 10 -26.91 23.41 23.42
N GLU A 11 -26.93 24.67 23.85
CA GLU A 11 -25.72 25.48 23.98
C GLU A 11 -25.23 25.43 25.42
N LEU A 12 -24.00 24.92 25.59
CA LEU A 12 -23.32 24.83 26.88
C LEU A 12 -22.39 26.03 27.03
N ASP A 13 -22.39 26.67 28.19
CA ASP A 13 -21.45 27.74 28.53
C ASP A 13 -20.05 27.16 28.87
N GLY A 14 -19.04 28.02 29.01
CA GLY A 14 -17.64 27.63 29.33
C GLY A 14 -17.45 26.87 30.65
N GLN A 15 -18.49 26.77 31.49
CA GLN A 15 -18.51 25.95 32.72
C GLN A 15 -19.35 24.66 32.60
N GLY A 16 -19.85 24.31 31.41
CA GLY A 16 -20.58 23.07 31.16
C GLY A 16 -22.05 23.09 31.60
N PHE A 17 -22.60 24.24 32.00
CA PHE A 17 -24.03 24.41 32.26
C PHE A 17 -24.78 24.80 30.98
N THR A 18 -25.96 24.22 30.77
CA THR A 18 -26.82 24.51 29.61
C THR A 18 -27.39 25.92 29.73
N ARG A 19 -26.99 26.83 28.84
CA ARG A 19 -27.47 28.22 28.81
C ARG A 19 -28.76 28.37 28.02
N TYR A 20 -28.95 27.52 26.99
CA TYR A 20 -30.12 27.54 26.13
C TYR A 20 -30.44 26.14 25.59
N GLU A 21 -31.72 25.75 25.63
CA GLU A 21 -32.24 24.49 25.10
C GLU A 21 -33.43 24.81 24.20
N ALA A 22 -33.31 24.55 22.90
CA ALA A 22 -34.39 24.75 21.92
C ALA A 22 -34.71 23.42 21.24
N GLY A 23 -35.96 22.97 21.37
CA GLY A 23 -36.48 21.85 20.62
C GLY A 23 -36.86 22.27 19.20
N PHE A 24 -36.56 21.43 18.21
CA PHE A 24 -36.98 21.61 16.83
C PHE A 24 -37.83 20.41 16.36
N ALA A 25 -38.98 20.70 15.75
CA ALA A 25 -39.83 19.67 15.15
C ALA A 25 -39.24 19.15 13.83
N GLN A 26 -38.67 20.06 13.03
CA GLN A 26 -37.97 19.76 11.80
C GLN A 26 -36.81 20.76 11.60
N MET A 27 -35.62 20.28 11.27
CA MET A 27 -34.45 21.11 10.96
C MET A 27 -33.74 20.61 9.72
N ASP A 28 -33.54 21.51 8.75
CA ASP A 28 -32.91 21.20 7.48
C ASP A 28 -31.44 21.59 7.52
N LEU A 29 -30.56 20.59 7.63
CA LEU A 29 -29.11 20.79 7.69
C LEU A 29 -28.53 20.61 6.29
N ALA A 30 -28.06 21.72 5.72
CA ALA A 30 -27.25 21.73 4.51
C ALA A 30 -25.80 21.39 4.87
N VAL A 31 -25.57 20.18 5.39
CA VAL A 31 -24.19 19.66 5.47
C VAL A 31 -23.74 19.47 4.02
N GLY A 32 -22.74 20.22 3.56
CA GLY A 32 -22.15 20.11 2.22
C GLY A 32 -21.40 18.78 1.98
N VAL A 33 -21.78 17.73 2.70
CA VAL A 33 -21.17 16.42 2.78
C VAL A 33 -22.20 15.45 2.21
N GLU A 34 -21.95 14.96 0.99
CA GLU A 34 -22.80 13.97 0.31
C GLU A 34 -23.01 12.77 1.25
N GLY A 35 -24.24 12.27 1.39
CA GLY A 35 -24.57 11.27 2.40
C GLY A 35 -23.74 9.98 2.37
N GLY A 36 -23.11 9.65 1.22
CA GLY A 36 -22.14 8.56 1.12
C GLY A 36 -20.87 8.77 1.95
N SER A 37 -20.44 10.01 2.16
CA SER A 37 -19.24 10.34 2.96
C SER A 37 -19.48 10.32 4.48
N PHE A 38 -20.74 10.32 4.94
CA PHE A 38 -21.06 10.02 6.34
C PHE A 38 -20.87 8.52 6.66
N PHE A 39 -21.15 7.63 5.71
CA PHE A 39 -20.83 6.19 5.83
C PHE A 39 -19.32 5.91 5.70
N ALA A 40 -18.53 6.85 5.17
CA ALA A 40 -17.07 6.72 5.11
C ALA A 40 -16.41 6.71 6.50
N GLY A 41 -17.09 7.18 7.55
CA GLY A 41 -16.63 7.05 8.93
C GLY A 41 -16.63 5.60 9.47
N GLN A 42 -17.35 4.68 8.79
CA GLN A 42 -17.40 3.26 9.19
C GLN A 42 -16.44 2.37 8.39
N LYS A 43 -16.03 2.78 7.18
CA LYS A 43 -15.11 1.98 6.35
C LYS A 43 -13.66 2.27 6.73
N THR A 44 -12.88 1.22 6.92
CA THR A 44 -11.43 1.33 7.04
C THR A 44 -10.82 1.76 5.70
N PRO A 45 -9.67 2.47 5.68
CA PRO A 45 -9.00 2.87 4.44
C PRO A 45 -8.84 1.72 3.43
N GLU A 46 -8.63 0.50 3.93
CA GLU A 46 -8.45 -0.73 3.15
C GLU A 46 -9.72 -1.16 2.41
N GLU A 47 -10.88 -0.90 2.99
CA GLU A 47 -12.21 -1.25 2.45
C GLU A 47 -12.74 -0.20 1.45
N MET A 48 -12.16 1.01 1.47
CA MET A 48 -12.54 2.07 0.54
C MET A 48 -12.02 1.77 -0.87
N THR A 49 -12.80 2.13 -1.87
CA THR A 49 -12.39 2.11 -3.29
C THR A 49 -11.39 3.24 -3.57
N ALA A 50 -10.65 3.15 -4.68
CA ALA A 50 -9.68 4.19 -5.06
C ALA A 50 -10.34 5.58 -5.22
N ARG A 51 -11.60 5.61 -5.68
CA ARG A 51 -12.37 6.85 -5.84
C ARG A 51 -12.75 7.44 -4.48
N GLU A 52 -13.23 6.62 -3.54
CA GLU A 52 -13.57 7.04 -2.18
C GLU A 52 -12.32 7.57 -1.44
N LEU A 53 -11.16 6.92 -1.60
CA LEU A 53 -9.89 7.37 -1.04
C LEU A 53 -9.45 8.73 -1.61
N HIS A 54 -9.57 8.93 -2.93
CA HIS A 54 -9.25 10.21 -3.57
C HIS A 54 -10.15 11.34 -3.05
N GLN A 55 -11.46 11.09 -2.96
CA GLN A 55 -12.44 12.06 -2.44
C GLN A 55 -12.18 12.38 -0.96
N TYR A 56 -11.81 11.39 -0.16
CA TYR A 56 -11.44 11.60 1.24
C TYR A 56 -10.18 12.46 1.37
N VAL A 57 -9.12 12.16 0.61
CA VAL A 57 -7.88 12.94 0.63
C VAL A 57 -8.09 14.37 0.12
N SER A 58 -8.99 14.58 -0.85
CA SER A 58 -9.31 15.92 -1.35
C SER A 58 -10.14 16.77 -0.37
N LEU A 59 -11.03 16.13 0.41
CA LEU A 59 -11.89 16.80 1.38
C LEU A 59 -11.17 17.14 2.68
N PHE A 60 -10.34 16.22 3.18
CA PHE A 60 -9.71 16.35 4.50
C PHE A 60 -8.22 16.75 4.44
N GLY A 61 -7.64 16.84 3.23
CA GLY A 61 -6.25 17.22 3.02
C GLY A 61 -5.22 16.19 3.49
N ARG A 62 -3.94 16.42 3.15
CA ARG A 62 -2.80 15.53 3.49
C ARG A 62 -2.23 15.78 4.90
N GLY A 63 -3.10 16.01 5.89
CA GLY A 63 -2.67 16.18 7.27
C GLY A 63 -2.09 14.89 7.89
N PRO A 64 -1.35 14.96 9.01
CA PRO A 64 -0.74 13.80 9.67
C PRO A 64 -1.74 12.69 10.03
N GLY A 65 -2.99 13.04 10.35
CA GLY A 65 -4.07 12.07 10.62
C GLY A 65 -4.61 11.36 9.37
N ASN A 66 -4.31 11.85 8.17
CA ASN A 66 -4.85 11.36 6.90
C ASN A 66 -3.82 10.63 6.03
N ALA A 67 -2.55 10.55 6.49
CA ALA A 67 -1.47 9.89 5.76
C ALA A 67 -1.83 8.43 5.40
N ARG A 68 -2.52 7.72 6.30
CA ARG A 68 -3.00 6.34 6.06
C ARG A 68 -3.89 6.19 4.80
N PHE A 69 -4.72 7.18 4.51
CA PHE A 69 -5.59 7.16 3.32
C PHE A 69 -4.80 7.43 2.05
N ALA A 70 -3.81 8.34 2.10
CA ALA A 70 -2.92 8.57 0.97
C ALA A 70 -2.07 7.32 0.66
N VAL A 71 -1.56 6.62 1.67
CA VAL A 71 -0.80 5.38 1.50
C VAL A 71 -1.66 4.31 0.81
N GLU A 72 -2.88 4.09 1.28
CA GLU A 72 -3.75 3.06 0.72
C GLU A 72 -4.23 3.41 -0.70
N TYR A 73 -4.38 4.70 -1.02
CA TYR A 73 -4.62 5.13 -2.40
C TYR A 73 -3.50 4.69 -3.35
N TYR A 74 -2.23 5.00 -3.03
CA TYR A 74 -1.11 4.58 -3.85
C TYR A 74 -0.93 3.05 -3.88
N ARG A 75 -1.26 2.38 -2.78
CA ARG A 75 -1.21 0.92 -2.68
C ARG A 75 -2.12 0.24 -3.70
N LYS A 76 -3.31 0.80 -3.99
CA LYS A 76 -4.20 0.23 -5.02
C LYS A 76 -3.57 0.18 -6.40
N PHE A 77 -2.65 1.10 -6.70
CA PHE A 77 -1.85 1.06 -7.93
C PHE A 77 -0.60 0.18 -7.78
N ALA A 78 0.01 0.10 -6.59
CA ALA A 78 1.18 -0.74 -6.37
C ALA A 78 0.88 -2.25 -6.43
N VAL A 79 -0.32 -2.68 -6.02
CA VAL A 79 -0.74 -4.10 -6.02
C VAL A 79 -0.65 -4.76 -7.41
N PRO A 80 -1.21 -4.21 -8.50
CA PRO A 80 -1.07 -4.81 -9.83
C PRO A 80 0.38 -4.81 -10.35
N PHE A 81 1.25 -3.90 -9.90
CA PHE A 81 2.68 -3.95 -10.22
C PHE A 81 3.42 -5.04 -9.45
N ALA A 82 2.98 -5.35 -8.23
CA ALA A 82 3.58 -6.39 -7.41
C ALA A 82 3.54 -7.76 -8.12
N SER A 83 2.42 -8.09 -8.78
CA SER A 83 2.29 -9.35 -9.52
C SER A 83 3.29 -9.47 -10.68
N ALA A 84 3.55 -8.38 -11.41
CA ALA A 84 4.57 -8.35 -12.46
C ALA A 84 5.98 -8.58 -11.90
N ILE A 85 6.30 -7.97 -10.77
CA ILE A 85 7.59 -8.14 -10.08
C ILE A 85 7.76 -9.57 -9.57
N PHE A 86 6.69 -10.15 -8.99
CA PHE A 86 6.70 -11.56 -8.57
C PHE A 86 6.87 -12.52 -9.74
N ALA A 87 6.24 -12.26 -10.89
CA ALA A 87 6.43 -13.07 -12.09
C ALA A 87 7.90 -13.03 -12.57
N LEU A 88 8.52 -11.85 -12.54
CA LEU A 88 9.93 -11.67 -12.90
C LEU A 88 10.88 -12.39 -11.92
N LEU A 89 10.60 -12.30 -10.62
CA LEU A 89 11.34 -13.01 -9.58
C LEU A 89 11.17 -14.54 -9.65
N ALA A 90 9.96 -15.00 -9.97
CA ALA A 90 9.61 -16.41 -10.00
C ALA A 90 10.37 -17.18 -11.09
N ALA A 91 10.74 -16.53 -12.20
CA ALA A 91 11.47 -17.19 -13.29
C ALA A 91 12.84 -17.77 -12.84
N PRO A 92 13.80 -16.97 -12.34
CA PRO A 92 15.09 -17.51 -11.90
C PRO A 92 15.00 -18.29 -10.58
N LEU A 93 14.09 -17.90 -9.67
CA LEU A 93 13.86 -18.64 -8.42
C LEU A 93 13.29 -20.04 -8.70
N GLY A 94 12.36 -20.15 -9.65
CA GLY A 94 11.78 -21.41 -10.09
C GLY A 94 12.79 -22.30 -10.80
N ALA A 95 13.64 -21.73 -11.65
CA ALA A 95 14.72 -22.47 -12.32
C ALA A 95 15.70 -23.09 -11.31
N ARG A 96 16.10 -22.35 -10.26
CA ARG A 96 16.93 -22.90 -9.18
C ARG A 96 16.18 -23.90 -8.30
N ALA A 97 14.93 -23.61 -7.95
CA ALA A 97 14.12 -24.49 -7.09
C ALA A 97 13.83 -25.85 -7.75
N ALA A 98 13.74 -25.90 -9.09
CA ALA A 98 13.57 -27.14 -9.84
C ALA A 98 14.72 -28.14 -9.62
N GLN A 99 15.93 -27.66 -9.30
CA GLN A 99 17.09 -28.53 -9.05
C GLN A 99 17.09 -29.16 -7.64
N GLY A 100 16.40 -28.54 -6.66
CA GLY A 100 16.37 -28.98 -5.25
C GLY A 100 15.21 -29.91 -4.87
N GLY A 101 14.29 -30.20 -5.80
CA GLY A 101 13.12 -31.06 -5.58
C GLY A 101 11.82 -30.30 -5.27
N ARG A 102 10.67 -30.95 -5.46
CA ARG A 102 9.32 -30.34 -5.44
C ARG A 102 8.98 -29.61 -4.14
N PHE A 103 9.42 -30.12 -2.99
CA PHE A 103 9.13 -29.52 -1.69
C PHE A 103 9.93 -28.24 -1.42
N VAL A 104 11.14 -28.12 -1.99
CA VAL A 104 12.00 -26.95 -1.82
C VAL A 104 11.38 -25.73 -2.52
N GLY A 105 10.80 -25.91 -3.71
CA GLY A 105 10.12 -24.82 -4.42
C GLY A 105 8.89 -24.28 -3.70
N VAL A 106 8.10 -25.15 -3.07
CA VAL A 106 6.94 -24.74 -2.27
C VAL A 106 7.37 -23.97 -1.04
N GLY A 107 8.35 -24.50 -0.27
CA GLY A 107 8.87 -23.82 0.92
C GLY A 107 9.46 -22.45 0.59
N LEU A 108 10.24 -22.35 -0.49
CA LEU A 108 10.82 -21.09 -0.94
C LEU A 108 9.74 -20.07 -1.35
N SER A 109 8.70 -20.51 -2.06
CA SER A 109 7.59 -19.65 -2.47
C SER A 109 6.86 -19.06 -1.26
N ILE A 110 6.59 -19.88 -0.25
CA ILE A 110 5.95 -19.44 1.00
C ILE A 110 6.86 -18.45 1.75
N ALA A 111 8.15 -18.76 1.86
CA ALA A 111 9.11 -17.88 2.53
C ALA A 111 9.20 -16.50 1.84
N VAL A 112 9.29 -16.49 0.51
CA VAL A 112 9.33 -15.26 -0.30
C VAL A 112 8.05 -14.44 -0.14
N LEU A 113 6.88 -15.10 -0.13
CA LEU A 113 5.60 -14.44 0.10
C LEU A 113 5.53 -13.84 1.52
N PHE A 114 5.96 -14.60 2.52
CA PHE A 114 5.97 -14.16 3.91
C PHE A 114 6.85 -12.93 4.13
N VAL A 115 8.08 -12.95 3.60
CA VAL A 115 8.99 -11.79 3.68
C VAL A 115 8.38 -10.55 3.03
N TYR A 116 7.67 -10.72 1.90
CA TYR A 116 7.00 -9.61 1.23
C TYR A 116 5.91 -9.00 2.11
N TYR A 117 5.07 -9.83 2.74
CA TYR A 117 4.03 -9.35 3.64
C TYR A 117 4.59 -8.61 4.86
N VAL A 118 5.70 -9.10 5.43
CA VAL A 118 6.38 -8.42 6.55
C VAL A 118 6.90 -7.06 6.10
N LEU A 119 7.58 -6.98 4.96
CA LEU A 119 8.07 -5.71 4.40
C LEU A 119 6.92 -4.73 4.15
N MET A 120 5.84 -5.21 3.53
CA MET A 120 4.63 -4.43 3.26
C MET A 120 4.04 -3.85 4.55
N SER A 121 4.01 -4.64 5.63
CA SER A 121 3.51 -4.20 6.94
C SER A 121 4.38 -3.10 7.54
N ILE A 122 5.70 -3.26 7.50
CA ILE A 122 6.66 -2.29 8.05
C ILE A 122 6.55 -0.95 7.31
N PHE A 123 6.62 -0.97 5.98
CA PHE A 123 6.54 0.26 5.19
C PHE A 123 5.18 0.95 5.29
N LYS A 124 4.09 0.17 5.37
CA LYS A 124 2.75 0.71 5.65
C LYS A 124 2.72 1.42 7.00
N ALA A 125 3.23 0.79 8.06
CA ALA A 125 3.30 1.39 9.39
C ALA A 125 4.09 2.71 9.34
N MET A 126 5.28 2.71 8.71
CA MET A 126 6.11 3.92 8.56
C MET A 126 5.41 5.04 7.78
N GLY A 127 4.69 4.72 6.70
CA GLY A 127 3.91 5.71 5.94
C GLY A 127 2.72 6.25 6.72
N THR A 128 2.06 5.40 7.53
CA THR A 128 0.88 5.81 8.31
C THR A 128 1.22 6.74 9.47
N ILE A 129 2.40 6.61 10.08
CA ILE A 129 2.88 7.50 11.15
C ILE A 129 3.56 8.78 10.63
N GLY A 130 3.59 8.97 9.30
CA GLY A 130 4.23 10.13 8.67
C GLY A 130 5.76 10.06 8.59
N GLY A 131 6.36 8.89 8.82
CA GLY A 131 7.82 8.69 8.74
C GLY A 131 8.35 8.54 7.31
N LEU A 132 7.48 8.25 6.34
CA LEU A 132 7.80 8.13 4.92
C LEU A 132 6.71 8.78 4.07
N ASP A 133 7.10 9.31 2.90
CA ASP A 133 6.12 9.79 1.92
C ASP A 133 5.16 8.64 1.55
N PRO A 134 3.83 8.89 1.51
CA PRO A 134 2.83 7.86 1.20
C PRO A 134 3.07 7.10 -0.11
N PHE A 135 3.65 7.77 -1.11
CA PHE A 135 4.03 7.14 -2.36
C PHE A 135 5.17 6.13 -2.15
N LEU A 136 6.24 6.56 -1.45
CA LEU A 136 7.38 5.69 -1.17
C LEU A 136 6.97 4.51 -0.27
N ALA A 137 6.13 4.74 0.73
CA ALA A 137 5.62 3.69 1.62
C ALA A 137 4.85 2.60 0.85
N ALA A 138 4.06 2.98 -0.16
CA ALA A 138 3.32 2.03 -1.00
C ALA A 138 4.22 1.29 -2.01
N TRP A 139 5.25 1.94 -2.54
CA TRP A 139 6.11 1.39 -3.59
C TRP A 139 7.39 0.70 -3.08
N ALA A 140 7.82 0.97 -1.84
CA ALA A 140 9.05 0.42 -1.29
C ALA A 140 9.12 -1.12 -1.32
N PRO A 141 8.06 -1.88 -0.97
CA PRO A 141 8.08 -3.34 -1.07
C PRO A 141 8.35 -3.83 -2.50
N ASN A 142 7.69 -3.20 -3.47
CA ASN A 142 7.87 -3.48 -4.90
C ASN A 142 9.30 -3.17 -5.35
N LEU A 143 9.84 -2.01 -4.96
CA LEU A 143 11.21 -1.63 -5.31
C LEU A 143 12.25 -2.57 -4.70
N CYS A 144 12.08 -2.98 -3.44
CA CYS A 144 12.96 -3.95 -2.79
C CYS A 144 12.97 -5.29 -3.54
N TYR A 145 11.79 -5.81 -3.90
CA TYR A 145 11.67 -7.08 -4.62
C TYR A 145 12.15 -6.96 -6.08
N GLY A 146 11.87 -5.84 -6.74
CA GLY A 146 12.36 -5.55 -8.09
C GLY A 146 13.89 -5.49 -8.14
N LEU A 147 14.52 -4.77 -7.20
CA LEU A 147 15.98 -4.71 -7.08
C LEU A 147 16.58 -6.07 -6.74
N ALA A 148 15.94 -6.84 -5.85
CA ALA A 148 16.36 -8.21 -5.57
C ALA A 148 16.30 -9.10 -6.83
N GLY A 149 15.26 -8.94 -7.65
CA GLY A 149 15.13 -9.67 -8.92
C GLY A 149 16.20 -9.29 -9.94
N ILE A 150 16.46 -7.99 -10.11
CA ILE A 150 17.49 -7.48 -11.03
C ILE A 150 18.89 -7.96 -10.61
N THR A 151 19.22 -7.88 -9.31
CA THR A 151 20.53 -8.34 -8.81
C THR A 151 20.72 -9.85 -8.97
N LEU A 152 19.65 -10.61 -8.86
CA LEU A 152 19.68 -12.06 -9.07
C LEU A 152 19.88 -12.42 -10.55
N TRP A 153 19.23 -11.68 -11.47
CA TRP A 153 19.47 -11.79 -12.92
C TRP A 153 20.89 -11.40 -13.33
N ALA A 154 21.38 -10.25 -12.86
CA ALA A 154 22.73 -9.77 -13.16
C ALA A 154 23.83 -10.76 -12.73
N ARG A 155 23.57 -11.54 -11.66
CA ARG A 155 24.48 -12.62 -11.23
C ARG A 155 24.48 -13.83 -12.16
N GLU A 156 23.36 -14.13 -12.82
CA GLU A 156 23.27 -15.25 -13.77
C GLU A 156 23.94 -14.93 -15.11
N ASP A 157 23.78 -13.72 -15.60
CA ASP A 157 24.44 -13.27 -16.85
C ASP A 157 25.97 -13.26 -16.72
N GLY A 158 26.51 -12.86 -15.57
CA GLY A 158 27.94 -12.93 -15.30
C GLY A 158 28.51 -14.36 -15.34
N TRP A 159 27.73 -15.36 -14.91
CA TRP A 159 28.11 -16.77 -14.97
C TRP A 159 28.01 -17.35 -16.39
N LEU A 160 27.00 -16.94 -17.17
CA LEU A 160 26.85 -17.36 -18.57
C LEU A 160 27.97 -16.82 -19.47
N LEU A 161 28.37 -15.56 -19.28
CA LEU A 161 29.50 -14.97 -20.01
C LEU A 161 30.83 -15.66 -19.68
N GLN A 162 31.02 -16.09 -18.43
CA GLN A 162 32.19 -16.90 -18.02
C GLN A 162 32.19 -18.30 -18.65
N ARG A 163 31.01 -18.91 -18.84
CA ARG A 163 30.86 -20.24 -19.44
C ARG A 163 30.98 -20.26 -20.97
N LEU A 164 30.67 -19.15 -21.64
CA LEU A 164 30.77 -19.01 -23.11
C LEU A 164 32.14 -18.48 -23.57
N ALA A 165 32.95 -17.90 -22.67
CA ALA A 165 34.31 -17.45 -22.95
C ALA A 165 35.46 -18.32 -22.35
N PRO A 166 35.42 -19.67 -22.35
CA PRO A 166 36.55 -20.48 -21.87
C PRO A 166 37.72 -20.58 -22.87
N GLY A 167 37.64 -19.96 -24.06
CA GLY A 167 38.57 -20.21 -25.18
C GLY A 167 39.40 -19.03 -25.71
N ALA A 168 39.31 -17.81 -25.16
CA ALA A 168 39.99 -16.64 -25.75
C ALA A 168 41.46 -16.45 -25.33
N ALA A 169 42.04 -17.38 -24.54
CA ALA A 169 43.35 -17.19 -23.90
C ALA A 169 44.44 -18.23 -24.29
N THR A 170 44.37 -18.86 -25.47
CA THR A 170 45.37 -19.88 -25.87
C THR A 170 46.12 -19.62 -27.18
N ASN A 171 46.06 -18.44 -27.80
CA ASN A 171 46.87 -18.16 -28.99
C ASN A 171 47.74 -16.91 -28.82
N VAL A 172 48.89 -17.11 -28.17
CA VAL A 172 50.09 -16.31 -28.42
C VAL A 172 51.04 -17.21 -29.23
N PRO A 173 51.26 -16.95 -30.54
CA PRO A 173 52.28 -17.67 -31.29
C PRO A 173 53.68 -17.30 -30.79
N SER A 174 54.49 -18.36 -30.66
CA SER A 174 55.92 -18.49 -30.32
C SER A 174 56.77 -17.22 -30.25
#